data_AF-A0AAW0ZWJ7-F1
#
_entry.id   AF-A0AAW0ZWJ7-F1
#
_cell.length_a   1.000
_cell.length_b   1.000
_cell.length_c   1.000
_cell.angle_alpha   90.00
_cell.angle_beta   90.00
_cell.angle_gamma   90.00
#
_symmetry.space_group_name_H-M   'P 1'
#
loop_
_entity.id
_entity.type
_entity.pdbx_description
1 polymer ?
#
loop_
_entity_poly.entity_id
_entity_poly.type
_entity_poly.pdbx_seq_one_letter_code
_entity_poly.pdbx_strand_id
1 'polypeptide(L)'
;MRKDKAKTKRNSIKKNRRSDINDISIENERPSLSECGFFWDNNYDSALKDKESSSSSEDEVEEKPKPKRKKLSAVERREQERQKEREIRQREEALASNQLPNSVDQFDRLVLASPDSSIIWLQYMAYYLQSTEIEKARAVAKRATKTINFREENERLNVWNAWLNLESKFGTPESLNDVFQEAVRTNDSLKIHTHMLTVHLEAGRQTELEKIINTIIRKFKQISEVWINCGEALLKMGLKDKSRHIMQRALQSLPASEHVNLIAKFAIMENKLGDKERAQTLFEQILSSYPKRVDIWSCYVDSLVKSDNIDIARKVLERAVVQTLPPRKMKTLFKKYINFEERHGTEEDVARVQQMAVEYVEKQCNKDV
;
A
#
# COMPACT_ATOMS: atom_id res chain seq x y z
N MET A 1 -31.19 67.18 -4.52
CA MET A 1 -30.61 65.84 -4.25
C MET A 1 -29.38 65.65 -5.11
N ARG A 2 -28.20 65.75 -4.50
CA ARG A 2 -26.88 65.57 -5.13
C ARG A 2 -26.50 64.09 -5.09
N LYS A 3 -25.83 63.58 -6.13
CA LYS A 3 -24.70 62.64 -5.99
C LYS A 3 -23.82 62.64 -7.23
N ASP A 4 -22.68 63.30 -7.06
CA ASP A 4 -21.52 63.38 -7.94
C ASP A 4 -20.70 62.08 -7.96
N LYS A 5 -19.99 61.91 -9.07
CA LYS A 5 -18.81 61.04 -9.23
C LYS A 5 -17.57 61.71 -8.61
N ALA A 6 -16.78 60.97 -7.83
CA ALA A 6 -15.33 61.17 -7.62
C ALA A 6 -14.74 59.91 -6.94
N LYS A 7 -13.89 59.10 -7.60
CA LYS A 7 -12.40 59.12 -7.54
C LYS A 7 -11.81 59.44 -6.15
N THR A 8 -10.91 58.57 -5.63
CA THR A 8 -9.46 58.86 -5.42
C THR A 8 -8.73 57.92 -4.41
N LYS A 9 -7.65 57.28 -4.92
CA LYS A 9 -6.32 56.92 -4.36
C LYS A 9 -6.06 55.94 -3.18
N ARG A 10 -5.15 54.99 -3.51
CA ARG A 10 -3.83 54.62 -2.91
C ARG A 10 -3.72 54.26 -1.42
N ASN A 11 -3.14 53.09 -1.12
CA ASN A 11 -1.70 52.99 -0.80
C ASN A 11 -1.23 51.54 -0.54
N SER A 12 -0.02 51.27 -1.00
CA SER A 12 0.83 50.11 -0.74
C SER A 12 1.48 50.16 0.64
N ILE A 13 1.41 49.07 1.43
CA ILE A 13 2.38 48.80 2.50
C ILE A 13 2.71 47.30 2.52
N LYS A 14 3.92 46.97 2.04
CA LYS A 14 4.65 45.77 2.45
C LYS A 14 4.95 45.89 3.94
N LYS A 15 4.63 44.87 4.74
CA LYS A 15 5.36 44.60 5.98
C LYS A 15 5.67 43.11 6.10
N ASN A 16 6.97 42.88 6.05
CA ASN A 16 7.70 41.66 6.30
C ASN A 16 7.49 41.24 7.76
N ARG A 17 7.02 40.02 8.02
CA ARG A 17 7.27 39.32 9.28
C ARG A 17 7.61 37.86 8.96
N ARG A 18 8.90 37.57 9.17
CA ARG A 18 9.45 36.23 9.36
C ARG A 18 8.68 35.55 10.49
N SER A 19 8.30 34.29 10.27
CA SER A 19 8.11 33.30 11.32
C SER A 19 8.67 32.00 10.80
N ASP A 20 9.55 31.44 11.60
CA ASP A 20 10.38 30.27 11.35
C ASP A 20 9.56 29.05 10.93
N ILE A 21 9.90 28.48 9.77
CA ILE A 21 9.43 27.16 9.33
C ILE A 21 10.47 26.18 9.84
N ASN A 22 10.18 25.55 10.99
CA ASN A 22 10.72 24.24 11.29
C ASN A 22 9.98 23.24 10.40
N ASP A 23 10.64 22.85 9.30
CA ASP A 23 10.29 21.69 8.49
C ASP A 23 10.40 20.44 9.38
N ILE A 24 9.28 19.98 9.93
CA ILE A 24 9.10 18.58 10.31
C ILE A 24 8.51 17.91 9.07
N SER A 25 9.36 17.17 8.37
CA SER A 25 8.99 16.23 7.33
C SER A 25 7.99 15.21 7.90
N ILE A 26 6.70 15.43 7.64
CA ILE A 26 5.71 14.37 7.74
C ILE A 26 5.92 13.49 6.51
N GLU A 27 6.65 12.40 6.72
CA GLU A 27 6.63 11.27 5.81
C GLU A 27 5.17 10.85 5.61
N ASN A 28 4.67 11.01 4.38
CA ASN A 28 3.45 10.33 3.96
C ASN A 28 3.78 8.85 3.86
N GLU A 29 3.87 8.19 5.01
CA GLU A 29 3.70 6.76 5.10
C GLU A 29 2.31 6.45 4.53
N ARG A 30 2.30 5.66 3.46
CA ARG A 30 1.10 4.93 3.05
C ARG A 30 0.59 4.22 4.31
N PRO A 31 -0.73 4.09 4.53
CA PRO A 31 -1.22 3.18 5.55
C PRO A 31 -0.91 1.75 5.07
N SER A 32 0.34 1.32 5.29
CA SER A 32 0.66 -0.09 5.42
C SER A 32 -0.04 -0.51 6.70
N LEU A 33 -1.00 -1.42 6.56
CA LEU A 33 -1.52 -2.20 7.67
C LEU A 33 -0.34 -2.68 8.50
N SER A 34 -0.17 -2.08 9.67
CA SER A 34 0.80 -2.51 10.65
C SER A 34 0.39 -3.90 11.12
N GLU A 35 1.21 -4.88 10.76
CA GLU A 35 1.43 -6.12 11.50
C GLU A 35 0.23 -6.69 12.26
N CYS A 36 -0.73 -7.23 11.52
CA CYS A 36 -1.42 -8.44 11.96
C CYS A 36 -0.68 -9.58 11.25
N GLY A 37 0.16 -10.32 11.99
CA GLY A 37 1.00 -11.41 11.48
C GLY A 37 0.18 -12.57 10.93
N PHE A 38 -0.37 -12.40 9.73
CA PHE A 38 -1.13 -13.42 9.02
C PHE A 38 -0.59 -13.56 7.60
N PHE A 39 0.54 -14.26 7.53
CA PHE A 39 1.21 -14.62 6.29
C PHE A 39 0.56 -15.91 5.77
N TRP A 40 0.02 -15.88 4.56
CA TRP A 40 -0.75 -16.96 3.94
C TRP A 40 0.09 -18.16 3.49
N ASP A 41 1.33 -18.29 3.97
CA ASP A 41 2.31 -19.26 3.52
C ASP A 41 2.59 -20.28 4.63
N ASN A 42 2.17 -21.52 4.39
CA ASN A 42 2.36 -22.65 5.29
C ASN A 42 3.81 -23.13 5.20
N ASN A 43 4.61 -22.93 6.25
CA ASN A 43 5.77 -23.76 6.52
C ASN A 43 5.67 -24.29 7.95
N TYR A 44 5.10 -25.49 8.07
CA TYR A 44 5.05 -26.25 9.32
C TYR A 44 6.44 -26.79 9.59
N ASP A 45 7.12 -26.25 10.60
CA ASP A 45 8.10 -27.04 11.34
C ASP A 45 7.87 -26.89 12.84
N SER A 46 7.84 -28.05 13.48
CA SER A 46 7.31 -28.29 14.81
C SER A 46 8.29 -27.81 15.89
N ALA A 47 7.80 -27.03 16.84
CA ALA A 47 8.45 -26.83 18.12
C ALA A 47 7.42 -26.71 19.26
N LEU A 48 6.63 -27.78 19.44
CA LEU A 48 6.00 -28.06 20.73
C LEU A 48 7.11 -28.38 21.74
N LYS A 49 7.27 -27.53 22.75
CA LYS A 49 8.04 -27.86 23.95
C LYS A 49 7.13 -27.74 25.15
N ASP A 50 6.71 -28.91 25.63
CA ASP A 50 5.93 -29.11 26.83
C ASP A 50 6.56 -28.41 28.04
N LYS A 51 5.69 -27.86 28.90
CA LYS A 51 5.98 -27.69 30.32
C LYS A 51 4.76 -28.14 31.12
N GLU A 52 4.78 -29.41 31.48
CA GLU A 52 4.12 -29.89 32.69
C GLU A 52 4.74 -29.19 33.92
N SER A 53 3.91 -28.82 34.89
CA SER A 53 4.32 -28.84 36.30
C SER A 53 3.13 -29.20 37.20
N SER A 54 3.20 -30.48 37.55
CA SER A 54 2.66 -31.24 38.67
C SER A 54 2.64 -30.54 40.05
N SER A 55 1.51 -30.69 40.75
CA SER A 55 1.35 -31.32 42.08
C SER A 55 1.73 -30.63 43.41
N SER A 56 0.70 -30.59 44.28
CA SER A 56 0.64 -30.95 45.71
C SER A 56 1.34 -30.11 46.78
N SER A 57 0.55 -29.66 47.77
CA SER A 57 0.73 -30.07 49.19
C SER A 57 -0.36 -29.46 50.08
N GLU A 58 -1.17 -30.33 50.67
CA GLU A 58 -1.86 -30.09 51.95
C GLU A 58 -0.85 -30.40 53.05
N ASP A 59 -0.54 -29.45 53.94
CA ASP A 59 -0.86 -29.54 55.38
C ASP A 59 -0.15 -28.49 56.27
N GLU A 60 -0.90 -28.13 57.31
CA GLU A 60 -0.54 -27.52 58.60
C GLU A 60 0.02 -26.07 58.64
N VAL A 61 -0.88 -25.12 58.95
CA VAL A 61 -0.53 -23.78 59.42
C VAL A 61 -0.84 -23.64 60.91
N GLU A 62 0.19 -23.36 61.69
CA GLU A 62 0.14 -22.94 63.10
C GLU A 62 -0.89 -21.83 63.35
N GLU A 63 -1.76 -22.02 64.35
CA GLU A 63 -2.73 -21.01 64.80
C GLU A 63 -2.03 -19.85 65.54
N LYS A 64 -2.03 -18.67 64.92
CA LYS A 64 -1.93 -17.37 65.63
C LYS A 64 -3.30 -16.68 65.65
N PRO A 65 -3.63 -15.93 66.72
CA PRO A 65 -5.00 -15.48 66.96
C PRO A 65 -5.44 -14.44 65.92
N LYS A 66 -6.47 -14.78 65.14
CA LYS A 66 -7.11 -13.85 64.19
C LYS A 66 -7.93 -12.80 64.97
N PRO A 67 -7.87 -11.51 64.60
CA PRO A 67 -8.74 -10.49 65.19
C PRO A 67 -10.20 -10.82 64.87
N LYS A 68 -11.10 -10.64 65.85
CA LYS A 68 -12.53 -10.93 65.72
C LYS A 68 -13.10 -10.31 64.45
N ARG A 69 -13.39 -11.15 63.45
CA ARG A 69 -14.09 -10.73 62.23
C ARG A 69 -15.47 -10.23 62.62
N LYS A 70 -15.74 -8.93 62.42
CA LYS A 70 -17.09 -8.38 62.46
C LYS A 70 -17.95 -9.20 61.49
N LYS A 71 -19.03 -9.81 61.97
CA LYS A 71 -20.00 -10.50 61.11
C LYS A 71 -20.64 -9.44 60.21
N LEU A 72 -20.21 -9.40 58.94
CA LEU A 72 -20.82 -8.56 57.90
C LEU A 72 -22.33 -8.80 57.87
N SER A 73 -23.09 -7.72 57.79
CA SER A 73 -24.55 -7.79 57.74
C SER A 73 -25.01 -8.54 56.47
N ALA A 74 -26.22 -9.11 56.47
CA ALA A 74 -26.75 -9.82 55.31
C ALA A 74 -26.82 -8.93 54.04
N VAL A 75 -26.92 -7.61 54.22
CA VAL A 75 -26.91 -6.63 53.14
C VAL A 75 -25.49 -6.43 52.58
N GLU A 76 -24.48 -6.31 53.44
CA GLU A 76 -23.07 -6.24 53.04
C GLU A 76 -22.61 -7.49 52.29
N ARG A 77 -23.07 -8.69 52.69
CA ARG A 77 -22.71 -9.93 51.98
C ARG A 77 -23.26 -9.97 50.56
N ARG A 78 -24.51 -9.57 50.37
CA ARG A 78 -25.14 -9.47 49.04
C ARG A 78 -24.50 -8.39 48.17
N GLU A 79 -23.98 -7.33 48.78
CA GLU A 79 -23.26 -6.28 48.05
C GLU A 79 -21.86 -6.75 47.65
N GLN A 80 -21.16 -7.49 48.51
CA GLN A 80 -19.89 -8.12 48.18
C GLN A 80 -20.03 -9.21 47.11
N GLU A 81 -21.11 -10.00 47.13
CA GLU A 81 -21.41 -10.97 46.08
C GLU A 81 -21.65 -10.28 44.72
N ARG A 82 -22.45 -9.20 44.70
CA ARG A 82 -22.66 -8.39 43.49
C ARG A 82 -21.37 -7.73 42.99
N GLN A 83 -20.48 -7.30 43.89
CA GLN A 83 -19.17 -6.75 43.50
C GLN A 83 -18.27 -7.83 42.90
N LYS A 84 -18.19 -9.02 43.50
CA LYS A 84 -17.45 -10.16 42.96
C LYS A 84 -17.98 -10.63 41.61
N GLU A 85 -19.29 -10.66 41.42
CA GLU A 85 -19.92 -11.00 40.14
C GLU A 85 -19.58 -9.98 39.05
N ARG A 86 -19.56 -8.68 39.38
CA ARG A 86 -19.11 -7.61 38.46
C ARG A 86 -17.63 -7.72 38.12
N GLU A 87 -16.79 -8.05 39.10
CA GLU A 87 -15.34 -8.25 38.89
C GLU A 87 -15.06 -9.48 38.01
N ILE A 88 -15.81 -10.57 38.18
CA ILE A 88 -15.72 -11.77 37.32
C ILE A 88 -16.15 -11.40 35.90
N ARG A 89 -17.29 -10.72 35.75
CA ARG A 89 -17.80 -10.28 34.46
C ARG A 89 -16.86 -9.32 33.74
N GLN A 90 -16.26 -8.36 34.44
CA GLN A 90 -15.26 -7.46 33.88
C GLN A 90 -13.98 -8.19 33.47
N ARG A 91 -13.56 -9.21 34.24
CA ARG A 91 -12.42 -10.07 33.88
C ARG A 91 -12.73 -10.93 32.65
N GLU A 92 -13.95 -11.46 32.54
CA GLU A 92 -14.43 -12.18 31.36
C GLU A 92 -14.53 -11.27 30.13
N GLU A 93 -15.05 -10.05 30.28
CA GLU A 93 -15.12 -9.03 29.23
C GLU A 93 -13.71 -8.57 28.79
N ALA A 94 -12.76 -8.41 29.72
CA ALA A 94 -11.37 -8.08 29.41
C ALA A 94 -10.61 -9.22 28.72
N LEU A 95 -10.91 -10.47 29.06
CA LEU A 95 -10.37 -11.66 28.37
C LEU A 95 -11.00 -11.81 26.97
N ALA A 96 -12.29 -11.51 26.81
CA ALA A 96 -12.99 -11.50 25.53
C ALA A 96 -12.53 -10.38 24.59
N SER A 97 -12.03 -9.26 25.12
CA SER A 97 -11.51 -8.13 24.35
C SER A 97 -10.24 -8.45 23.55
N ASN A 98 -9.47 -9.48 23.95
CA ASN A 98 -8.18 -9.81 23.35
C ASN A 98 -8.09 -11.23 22.78
N GLN A 99 -9.18 -11.99 22.77
CA GLN A 99 -9.21 -13.29 22.13
C GLN A 99 -9.82 -13.19 20.74
N LEU A 100 -9.09 -13.71 19.75
CA LEU A 100 -9.62 -14.01 18.43
C LEU A 100 -10.90 -14.86 18.60
N PRO A 101 -12.00 -14.52 17.92
CA PRO A 101 -13.24 -15.28 18.08
C PRO A 101 -13.04 -16.73 17.62
N ASN A 102 -13.37 -17.68 18.50
CA ASN A 102 -13.10 -19.11 18.29
C ASN A 102 -14.38 -19.95 18.16
N SER A 103 -15.54 -19.31 18.06
CA SER A 103 -16.83 -19.97 17.90
C SER A 103 -17.75 -19.20 16.96
N VAL A 104 -18.59 -19.96 16.25
CA VAL A 104 -19.65 -19.46 15.37
C VAL A 104 -20.54 -18.43 16.08
N ASP A 105 -20.94 -18.70 17.33
CA ASP A 105 -21.81 -17.81 18.12
C ASP A 105 -21.15 -16.45 18.43
N GLN A 106 -19.82 -16.45 18.59
CA GLN A 106 -19.07 -15.21 18.82
C GLN A 106 -19.01 -14.37 17.54
N PHE A 107 -18.77 -15.01 16.40
CA PHE A 107 -18.80 -14.33 15.11
C PHE A 107 -20.18 -13.78 14.76
N ASP A 108 -21.25 -14.54 15.00
CA ASP A 108 -22.61 -14.05 14.77
C ASP A 108 -22.94 -12.85 15.67
N ARG A 109 -22.50 -12.85 16.94
CA ARG A 109 -22.64 -11.69 17.83
C ARG A 109 -21.87 -10.46 17.32
N LEU A 110 -20.63 -10.64 16.86
CA LEU A 110 -19.79 -9.55 16.36
C LEU A 110 -20.34 -8.95 15.06
N VAL A 111 -20.79 -9.79 14.14
CA VAL A 111 -21.44 -9.36 12.91
C VAL A 111 -22.74 -8.59 13.20
N LEU A 112 -23.52 -9.01 14.21
CA LEU A 112 -24.72 -8.27 14.62
C LEU A 112 -24.38 -6.90 15.24
N ALA A 113 -23.29 -6.81 15.99
CA ALA A 113 -22.84 -5.55 16.60
C ALA A 113 -22.27 -4.57 15.58
N SER A 114 -21.53 -5.07 14.59
CA SER A 114 -20.87 -4.27 13.55
C SER A 114 -21.01 -4.95 12.18
N PRO A 115 -22.19 -4.84 11.54
CA PRO A 115 -22.50 -5.55 10.29
C PRO A 115 -21.72 -5.05 9.08
N ASP A 116 -21.28 -3.79 9.10
CA ASP A 116 -20.56 -3.17 7.98
C ASP A 116 -19.05 -3.45 8.00
N SER A 117 -18.54 -4.13 9.03
CA SER A 117 -17.11 -4.37 9.21
C SER A 117 -16.63 -5.57 8.41
N SER A 118 -15.95 -5.33 7.28
CA SER A 118 -15.42 -6.42 6.44
C SER A 118 -14.41 -7.29 7.18
N ILE A 119 -13.59 -6.73 8.08
CA ILE A 119 -12.59 -7.51 8.82
C ILE A 119 -13.21 -8.64 9.64
N ILE A 120 -14.37 -8.40 10.27
CA ILE A 120 -15.09 -9.43 11.04
C ILE A 120 -15.63 -10.51 10.11
N TRP A 121 -16.21 -10.11 8.97
CA TRP A 121 -16.68 -11.05 7.95
C TRP A 121 -15.55 -11.90 7.37
N LEU A 122 -14.38 -11.30 7.11
CA LEU A 122 -13.21 -11.98 6.61
C LEU A 122 -12.63 -12.96 7.62
N GLN A 123 -12.57 -12.58 8.90
CA GLN A 123 -12.18 -13.49 9.99
C GLN A 123 -13.15 -14.66 10.11
N TYR A 124 -14.45 -14.42 9.96
CA TYR A 124 -15.45 -15.47 10.00
C TYR A 124 -15.32 -16.44 8.80
N MET A 125 -15.07 -15.92 7.60
CA MET A 125 -14.74 -16.76 6.44
C MET A 125 -13.46 -17.58 6.70
N ALA A 126 -12.43 -16.97 7.26
CA ALA A 126 -11.15 -17.61 7.57
C ALA A 126 -11.29 -18.73 8.61
N TYR A 127 -12.14 -18.55 9.63
CA TYR A 127 -12.47 -19.58 10.61
C TYR A 127 -12.99 -20.86 9.94
N TYR A 128 -13.96 -20.73 9.03
CA TYR A 128 -14.46 -21.90 8.28
C TYR A 128 -13.42 -22.47 7.32
N LEU A 129 -12.55 -21.65 6.73
CA LEU A 129 -11.44 -22.13 5.90
C LEU A 129 -10.42 -22.94 6.71
N GLN A 130 -10.10 -22.54 7.94
CA GLN A 130 -9.23 -23.30 8.85
C GLN A 130 -9.83 -24.66 9.19
N SER A 131 -11.15 -24.74 9.33
CA SER A 131 -11.90 -26.00 9.50
C SER A 131 -12.15 -26.75 8.19
N THR A 132 -11.63 -26.27 7.05
CA THR A 132 -11.85 -26.82 5.69
C THR A 132 -13.31 -26.85 5.22
N GLU A 133 -14.18 -26.07 5.85
CA GLU A 133 -15.62 -25.97 5.54
C GLU A 133 -15.90 -24.88 4.51
N ILE A 134 -15.48 -25.12 3.26
CA ILE A 134 -15.48 -24.13 2.17
C ILE A 134 -16.90 -23.63 1.86
N GLU A 135 -17.91 -24.52 1.85
CA GLU A 135 -19.31 -24.15 1.59
C GLU A 135 -19.86 -23.19 2.64
N LYS A 136 -19.49 -23.36 3.92
CA LYS A 136 -19.88 -22.44 4.99
C LYS A 136 -19.18 -21.10 4.83
N ALA A 137 -17.90 -21.09 4.46
CA ALA A 137 -17.19 -19.85 4.15
C ALA A 137 -17.84 -19.08 2.97
N ARG A 138 -18.29 -19.78 1.92
CA ARG A 138 -19.08 -19.17 0.82
C ARG A 138 -20.41 -18.59 1.31
N ALA A 139 -21.11 -19.31 2.19
CA ALA A 139 -22.36 -18.84 2.77
C ALA A 139 -22.15 -17.56 3.60
N VAL A 140 -21.06 -17.47 4.36
CA VAL A 140 -20.66 -16.26 5.10
C VAL A 140 -20.36 -15.11 4.13
N ALA A 141 -19.58 -15.33 3.07
CA ALA A 141 -19.30 -14.30 2.06
C ALA A 141 -20.58 -13.76 1.41
N LYS A 142 -21.49 -14.65 1.01
CA LYS A 142 -22.79 -14.30 0.43
C LYS A 142 -23.70 -13.57 1.42
N ARG A 143 -23.60 -13.88 2.72
CA ARG A 143 -24.31 -13.17 3.78
C ARG A 143 -23.73 -11.76 3.98
N ALA A 144 -22.40 -11.63 3.98
CA ALA A 144 -21.69 -10.38 4.11
C ALA A 144 -22.06 -9.39 2.99
N THR A 145 -22.06 -9.82 1.73
CA THR A 145 -22.39 -8.93 0.58
C THR A 145 -23.82 -8.39 0.58
N LYS A 146 -24.74 -9.07 1.29
CA LYS A 146 -26.15 -8.65 1.47
C LYS A 146 -26.38 -7.81 2.72
N THR A 147 -25.53 -7.95 3.73
CA THR A 147 -25.70 -7.32 5.05
C THR A 147 -24.95 -6.00 5.14
N ILE A 148 -23.74 -5.92 4.57
CA ILE A 148 -22.97 -4.67 4.52
C ILE A 148 -23.73 -3.65 3.68
N ASN A 149 -23.87 -2.44 4.23
CA ASN A 149 -24.53 -1.32 3.60
C ASN A 149 -23.92 -1.01 2.23
N PHE A 150 -24.77 -0.78 1.23
CA PHE A 150 -24.33 -0.46 -0.13
C PHE A 150 -23.45 0.79 -0.23
N ARG A 151 -23.55 1.71 0.75
CA ARG A 151 -22.73 2.92 0.84
C ARG A 151 -21.27 2.62 1.23
N GLU A 152 -21.04 1.53 1.94
CA GLU A 152 -19.70 1.10 2.36
C GLU A 152 -19.03 0.30 1.23
N GLU A 153 -18.73 0.99 0.13
CA GLU A 153 -18.19 0.38 -1.08
C GLU A 153 -16.85 -0.34 -0.83
N ASN A 154 -16.00 0.20 0.03
CA ASN A 154 -14.70 -0.39 0.36
C ASN A 154 -14.85 -1.68 1.18
N GLU A 155 -15.76 -1.69 2.16
CA GLU A 155 -16.04 -2.88 2.98
C GLU A 155 -16.64 -4.00 2.12
N ARG A 156 -17.56 -3.66 1.21
CA ARG A 156 -18.12 -4.62 0.24
C ARG A 156 -17.04 -5.14 -0.71
N LEU A 157 -16.18 -4.26 -1.23
CA LEU A 157 -15.08 -4.64 -2.11
C LEU A 157 -14.13 -5.63 -1.43
N ASN A 158 -13.80 -5.42 -0.16
CA ASN A 158 -12.93 -6.33 0.60
C ASN A 158 -13.52 -7.74 0.68
N VAL A 159 -14.82 -7.86 0.95
CA VAL A 159 -15.52 -9.15 0.98
C VAL A 159 -15.53 -9.82 -0.40
N TRP A 160 -15.81 -9.07 -1.47
CA TRP A 160 -15.77 -9.61 -2.84
C TRP A 160 -14.37 -10.08 -3.23
N ASN A 161 -13.34 -9.32 -2.89
CA ASN A 161 -11.94 -9.70 -3.15
C ASN A 161 -11.58 -11.00 -2.44
N ALA A 162 -11.98 -11.16 -1.18
CA ALA A 162 -11.76 -12.39 -0.44
C ALA A 162 -12.56 -13.57 -0.98
N TRP A 163 -13.80 -13.35 -1.43
CA TRP A 163 -14.59 -14.41 -2.05
C TRP A 163 -13.98 -14.86 -3.39
N LEU A 164 -13.50 -13.93 -4.21
CA LEU A 164 -12.76 -14.27 -5.44
C LEU A 164 -11.48 -15.06 -5.14
N ASN A 165 -10.75 -14.70 -4.08
CA ASN A 165 -9.57 -15.45 -3.65
C ASN A 165 -9.94 -16.87 -3.17
N LEU A 166 -11.06 -17.01 -2.45
CA LEU A 166 -11.60 -18.30 -2.01
C LEU A 166 -11.94 -19.19 -3.21
N GLU A 167 -12.71 -18.70 -4.19
CA GLU A 167 -13.06 -19.51 -5.37
C GLU A 167 -11.84 -19.80 -6.25
N SER A 168 -10.86 -18.89 -6.30
CA SER A 168 -9.63 -19.13 -7.04
C SER A 168 -8.79 -20.28 -6.47
N LYS A 169 -8.79 -20.45 -5.14
CA LYS A 169 -8.02 -21.48 -4.44
C LYS A 169 -8.78 -22.80 -4.29
N PHE A 170 -10.09 -22.75 -4.02
CA PHE A 170 -10.89 -23.91 -3.62
C PHE A 170 -12.12 -24.17 -4.51
N GLY A 171 -12.42 -23.27 -5.44
CA GLY A 171 -13.56 -23.38 -6.35
C GLY A 171 -13.21 -23.99 -7.71
N THR A 172 -14.19 -23.97 -8.60
CA THR A 172 -14.05 -24.30 -10.03
C THR A 172 -13.92 -23.02 -10.87
N PRO A 173 -13.35 -23.09 -12.10
CA PRO A 173 -13.28 -21.91 -12.98
C PRO A 173 -14.66 -21.30 -13.28
N GLU A 174 -15.71 -22.12 -13.29
CA GLU A 174 -17.10 -21.70 -13.46
C GLU A 174 -17.57 -20.89 -12.25
N SER A 175 -17.41 -21.43 -11.03
CA SER A 175 -17.79 -20.72 -9.81
C SER A 175 -17.03 -19.41 -9.62
N LEU A 176 -15.74 -19.37 -9.96
CA LEU A 176 -14.92 -18.15 -9.92
C LEU A 176 -15.47 -17.11 -10.91
N ASN A 177 -15.82 -17.54 -12.13
CA ASN A 177 -16.41 -16.65 -13.12
C ASN A 177 -17.80 -16.14 -12.68
N ASP A 178 -18.62 -16.98 -12.07
CA ASP A 178 -19.95 -16.57 -11.58
C ASP A 178 -19.83 -15.48 -10.51
N VAL A 179 -18.97 -15.69 -9.51
CA VAL A 179 -18.66 -14.69 -8.47
C VAL A 179 -18.08 -13.42 -9.09
N PHE A 180 -17.20 -13.55 -10.09
CA PHE A 180 -16.65 -12.40 -10.80
C PHE A 180 -17.72 -11.57 -11.53
N GLN A 181 -18.62 -12.22 -12.28
CA GLN A 181 -19.69 -11.52 -12.98
C GLN A 181 -20.65 -10.85 -11.99
N GLU A 182 -20.91 -11.47 -10.84
CA GLU A 182 -21.73 -10.86 -9.77
C GLU A 182 -21.02 -9.67 -9.11
N ALA A 183 -19.73 -9.78 -8.84
CA ALA A 183 -18.92 -8.70 -8.28
C ALA A 183 -18.83 -7.49 -9.22
N VAL A 184 -18.65 -7.71 -10.53
CA VAL A 184 -18.63 -6.63 -11.54
C VAL A 184 -19.98 -5.91 -11.65
N ARG A 185 -21.09 -6.60 -11.42
CA ARG A 185 -22.44 -6.00 -11.45
C ARG A 185 -22.72 -5.10 -10.23
N THR A 186 -22.10 -5.38 -9.10
CA THR A 186 -22.44 -4.77 -7.81
C THR A 186 -21.43 -3.73 -7.31
N ASN A 187 -20.21 -3.75 -7.84
CA ASN A 187 -19.12 -2.84 -7.45
C ASN A 187 -18.54 -2.10 -8.65
N ASP A 188 -17.57 -1.23 -8.40
CA ASP A 188 -16.76 -0.61 -9.44
C ASP A 188 -16.10 -1.67 -10.33
N SER A 189 -16.51 -1.69 -11.61
CA SER A 189 -16.00 -2.63 -12.59
C SER A 189 -14.48 -2.58 -12.72
N LEU A 190 -13.83 -1.42 -12.63
CA LEU A 190 -12.37 -1.33 -12.78
C LEU A 190 -11.68 -2.05 -11.62
N LYS A 191 -12.08 -1.76 -10.38
CA LYS A 191 -11.49 -2.35 -9.17
C LYS A 191 -11.59 -3.88 -9.17
N ILE A 192 -12.76 -4.41 -9.55
CA ILE A 192 -12.97 -5.88 -9.62
C ILE A 192 -12.14 -6.53 -10.72
N HIS A 193 -12.01 -5.91 -11.90
CA HIS A 193 -11.15 -6.48 -12.94
C HIS A 193 -9.67 -6.41 -12.54
N THR A 194 -9.24 -5.33 -11.87
CA THR A 194 -7.87 -5.23 -11.33
C THR A 194 -7.60 -6.26 -10.25
N HIS A 195 -8.57 -6.54 -9.36
CA HIS A 195 -8.42 -7.63 -8.39
C HIS A 195 -8.34 -8.99 -9.08
N MET A 196 -9.21 -9.25 -10.05
CA MET A 196 -9.18 -10.51 -10.83
C MET A 196 -7.86 -10.70 -11.59
N LEU A 197 -7.25 -9.61 -12.08
CA LEU A 197 -5.90 -9.64 -12.66
C LEU A 197 -4.88 -10.18 -11.64
N THR A 198 -4.91 -9.67 -10.40
CA THR A 198 -4.04 -10.13 -9.31
C THR A 198 -4.33 -11.59 -8.95
N VAL A 199 -5.60 -12.00 -8.90
CA VAL A 199 -6.00 -13.39 -8.62
C VAL A 199 -5.44 -14.37 -9.65
N HIS A 200 -5.52 -14.05 -10.94
CA HIS A 200 -4.92 -14.88 -12.00
C HIS A 200 -3.39 -14.88 -11.97
N LEU A 201 -2.79 -13.75 -11.58
CA LEU A 201 -1.35 -13.61 -11.44
C LEU A 201 -0.81 -14.50 -10.31
N GLU A 202 -1.42 -14.42 -9.12
CA GLU A 202 -1.04 -15.24 -7.96
C GLU A 202 -1.25 -16.73 -8.20
N ALA A 203 -2.31 -17.09 -8.96
CA ALA A 203 -2.58 -18.48 -9.32
C ALA A 203 -1.71 -19.01 -10.49
N GLY A 204 -0.86 -18.18 -11.12
CA GLY A 204 -0.02 -18.61 -12.24
C GLY A 204 -0.77 -18.95 -13.54
N ARG A 205 -2.06 -18.57 -13.66
CA ARG A 205 -2.92 -18.96 -14.80
C ARG A 205 -2.71 -18.02 -15.99
N GLN A 206 -1.66 -18.27 -16.78
CA GLN A 206 -1.25 -17.41 -17.89
C GLN A 206 -2.35 -17.14 -18.93
N THR A 207 -3.05 -18.17 -19.40
CA THR A 207 -4.07 -18.03 -20.45
C THR A 207 -5.23 -17.14 -20.02
N GLU A 208 -5.70 -17.34 -18.78
CA GLU A 208 -6.76 -16.53 -18.19
C GLU A 208 -6.29 -15.10 -17.88
N LEU A 209 -5.03 -14.93 -17.44
CA LEU A 209 -4.42 -13.62 -17.26
C LEU A 209 -4.46 -12.79 -18.56
N GLU A 210 -4.13 -13.42 -19.69
CA GLU A 210 -4.16 -12.73 -20.98
C GLU A 210 -5.58 -12.37 -21.43
N LYS A 211 -6.57 -13.24 -21.15
CA LYS A 211 -7.98 -12.95 -21.43
C LYS A 211 -8.49 -11.78 -20.60
N ILE A 212 -8.19 -11.74 -19.30
CA ILE A 212 -8.62 -10.64 -18.43
C ILE A 212 -7.94 -9.33 -18.82
N ILE A 213 -6.63 -9.34 -19.15
CA ILE A 213 -5.89 -8.17 -19.63
C ILE A 213 -6.52 -7.61 -20.91
N ASN A 214 -6.82 -8.46 -21.89
CA ASN A 214 -7.47 -8.02 -23.13
C ASN A 214 -8.86 -7.42 -22.87
N THR A 215 -9.61 -7.96 -21.91
CA THR A 215 -10.92 -7.44 -21.51
C THR A 215 -10.80 -6.08 -20.81
N ILE A 216 -9.86 -5.95 -19.88
CA ILE A 216 -9.54 -4.72 -19.15
C ILE A 216 -9.14 -3.62 -20.14
N ILE A 217 -8.20 -3.89 -21.05
CA ILE A 217 -7.73 -2.92 -22.04
C ILE A 217 -8.89 -2.50 -22.94
N ARG A 218 -9.73 -3.44 -23.41
CA ARG A 218 -10.87 -3.10 -24.26
C ARG A 218 -11.86 -2.15 -23.58
N LYS A 219 -12.14 -2.37 -22.29
CA LYS A 219 -13.10 -1.57 -21.50
C LYS A 219 -12.51 -0.23 -21.02
N PHE A 220 -11.23 -0.21 -20.63
CA PHE A 220 -10.61 0.88 -19.89
C PHE A 220 -9.37 1.47 -20.57
N LYS A 221 -9.24 1.35 -21.90
CA LYS A 221 -8.07 1.82 -22.69
C LYS A 221 -7.65 3.29 -22.47
N GLN A 222 -8.57 4.14 -22.02
CA GLN A 222 -8.30 5.57 -21.79
C GLN A 222 -7.52 5.83 -20.50
N ILE A 223 -7.46 4.85 -19.59
CA ILE A 223 -6.81 5.01 -18.28
C ILE A 223 -5.37 4.52 -18.38
N SER A 224 -4.40 5.41 -18.22
CA SER A 224 -2.96 5.08 -18.26
C SER A 224 -2.57 3.98 -17.27
N GLU A 225 -3.11 4.06 -16.05
CA GLU A 225 -2.80 3.14 -14.95
C GLU A 225 -3.16 1.69 -15.27
N VAL A 226 -4.22 1.48 -16.06
CA VAL A 226 -4.63 0.14 -16.49
C VAL A 226 -3.54 -0.54 -17.34
N TRP A 227 -2.93 0.20 -18.26
CA TRP A 227 -1.86 -0.32 -19.10
C TRP A 227 -0.62 -0.69 -18.27
N ILE A 228 -0.31 0.13 -17.27
CA ILE A 228 0.82 -0.10 -16.36
C ILE A 228 0.59 -1.35 -15.53
N ASN A 229 -0.59 -1.49 -14.91
CA ASN A 229 -0.93 -2.65 -14.09
C ASN A 229 -0.93 -3.95 -14.90
N CYS A 230 -1.48 -3.94 -16.12
CA CYS A 230 -1.42 -5.09 -17.04
C CYS A 230 0.01 -5.43 -17.45
N GLY A 231 0.84 -4.42 -17.74
CA GLY A 231 2.26 -4.59 -18.07
C GLY A 231 3.07 -5.17 -16.91
N GLU A 232 2.81 -4.70 -15.69
CA GLU A 232 3.42 -5.21 -14.46
C GLU A 232 3.06 -6.68 -14.22
N ALA A 233 1.78 -7.03 -14.35
CA ALA A 233 1.30 -8.40 -14.16
C ALA A 233 1.97 -9.37 -15.15
N LEU A 234 2.14 -8.98 -16.41
CA LEU A 234 2.84 -9.80 -17.40
C LEU A 234 4.33 -9.95 -17.09
N LEU A 235 5.00 -8.90 -16.61
CA LEU A 235 6.40 -8.99 -16.19
C LEU A 235 6.59 -9.90 -14.97
N LYS A 236 5.69 -9.82 -13.99
CA LYS A 236 5.68 -10.72 -12.82
C LYS A 236 5.47 -12.18 -13.22
N MET A 237 4.69 -12.44 -14.27
CA MET A 237 4.52 -13.78 -14.86
C MET A 237 5.71 -14.21 -15.75
N GLY A 238 6.70 -13.35 -15.99
CA GLY A 238 7.85 -13.62 -16.86
C GLY A 238 7.58 -13.42 -18.36
N LEU A 239 6.41 -12.92 -18.75
CA LEU A 239 5.99 -12.72 -20.14
C LEU A 239 6.45 -11.36 -20.67
N LYS A 240 7.77 -11.17 -20.74
CA LYS A 240 8.42 -9.90 -21.12
C LYS A 240 7.94 -9.39 -22.47
N ASP A 241 7.89 -10.25 -23.49
CA ASP A 241 7.51 -9.85 -24.85
C ASP A 241 6.05 -9.38 -24.95
N LYS A 242 5.15 -10.03 -24.19
CA LYS A 242 3.75 -9.61 -24.13
C LYS A 242 3.61 -8.27 -23.42
N SER A 243 4.36 -8.04 -22.34
CA SER A 243 4.38 -6.73 -21.65
C SER A 243 4.86 -5.61 -22.58
N ARG A 244 5.90 -5.86 -23.37
CA ARG A 244 6.42 -4.92 -24.37
C ARG A 244 5.41 -4.60 -25.47
N HIS A 245 4.69 -5.61 -25.95
CA HIS A 245 3.62 -5.42 -26.92
C HIS A 245 2.47 -4.58 -26.35
N ILE A 246 2.11 -4.78 -25.08
CA ILE A 246 1.12 -3.96 -24.39
C ILE A 246 1.58 -2.51 -24.27
N MET A 247 2.84 -2.25 -23.92
CA MET A 247 3.40 -0.90 -23.88
C MET A 247 3.27 -0.19 -25.24
N GLN A 248 3.58 -0.88 -26.35
CA GLN A 248 3.44 -0.31 -27.69
C GLN A 248 1.97 0.01 -28.02
N ARG A 249 1.03 -0.88 -27.67
CA ARG A 249 -0.41 -0.65 -27.85
C ARG A 249 -0.94 0.50 -26.99
N ALA A 250 -0.39 0.68 -25.79
CA ALA A 250 -0.74 1.77 -24.90
C ALA A 250 -0.35 3.13 -25.52
N LEU A 251 0.83 3.23 -26.15
CA LEU A 251 1.27 4.44 -26.85
C LEU A 251 0.38 4.79 -28.05
N GLN A 252 -0.21 3.80 -28.72
CA GLN A 252 -1.17 4.02 -29.80
C GLN A 252 -2.56 4.46 -29.30
N SER A 253 -2.91 4.10 -28.06
CA SER A 253 -4.26 4.32 -27.51
C SER A 253 -4.37 5.61 -26.69
N LEU A 254 -3.29 6.03 -26.04
CA LEU A 254 -3.24 7.16 -25.11
C LEU A 254 -2.71 8.43 -25.77
N PRO A 255 -3.04 9.62 -25.24
CA PRO A 255 -2.52 10.89 -25.75
C PRO A 255 -1.01 11.05 -25.51
N ALA A 256 -0.35 11.79 -26.40
CA ALA A 256 1.09 12.03 -26.35
C ALA A 256 1.59 12.67 -25.04
N SER A 257 0.72 13.40 -24.33
CA SER A 257 1.03 14.00 -23.02
C SER A 257 1.34 12.95 -21.95
N GLU A 258 0.75 11.76 -22.04
CA GLU A 258 0.96 10.68 -21.07
C GLU A 258 2.10 9.74 -21.44
N HIS A 259 2.54 9.73 -22.70
CA HIS A 259 3.54 8.79 -23.23
C HIS A 259 4.83 8.80 -22.41
N VAL A 260 5.33 9.97 -22.04
CA VAL A 260 6.57 10.11 -21.26
C VAL A 260 6.46 9.43 -19.90
N ASN A 261 5.36 9.64 -19.18
CA ASN A 261 5.13 9.05 -17.87
C ASN A 261 4.92 7.53 -17.98
N LEU A 262 4.17 7.10 -19.00
CA LEU A 262 3.95 5.69 -19.29
C LEU A 262 5.27 4.96 -19.54
N ILE A 263 6.10 5.44 -20.48
CA ILE A 263 7.37 4.79 -20.84
C ILE A 263 8.31 4.77 -19.62
N ALA A 264 8.34 5.85 -18.83
CA ALA A 264 9.16 5.91 -17.62
C ALA A 264 8.73 4.85 -16.58
N LYS A 265 7.42 4.66 -16.38
CA LYS A 265 6.91 3.61 -15.48
C LYS A 265 7.23 2.22 -16.02
N PHE A 266 7.08 1.97 -17.32
CA PHE A 266 7.49 0.70 -17.94
C PHE A 266 8.99 0.44 -17.80
N ALA A 267 9.84 1.47 -17.93
CA ALA A 267 11.27 1.35 -17.73
C ALA A 267 11.62 0.98 -16.27
N ILE A 268 10.95 1.59 -15.28
CA ILE A 268 11.13 1.23 -13.87
C ILE A 268 10.72 -0.23 -13.61
N MET A 269 9.65 -0.71 -14.23
CA MET A 269 9.19 -2.09 -14.08
C MET A 269 10.14 -3.09 -14.75
N GLU A 270 10.60 -2.81 -15.97
CA GLU A 270 11.60 -3.62 -16.68
C GLU A 270 12.92 -3.69 -15.89
N ASN A 271 13.32 -2.62 -15.21
CA ASN A 271 14.53 -2.66 -14.39
C ASN A 271 14.39 -3.56 -13.15
N LYS A 272 13.18 -3.66 -12.58
CA LYS A 272 12.91 -4.46 -11.37
C LYS A 272 12.67 -5.94 -11.67
N LEU A 273 11.93 -6.23 -12.73
CA LEU A 273 11.37 -7.57 -13.01
C LEU A 273 11.81 -8.13 -14.37
N GLY A 274 12.33 -7.28 -15.25
CA GLY A 274 12.62 -7.59 -16.64
C GLY A 274 14.10 -7.48 -16.97
N ASP A 275 14.39 -6.79 -18.08
CA ASP A 275 15.75 -6.61 -18.57
C ASP A 275 16.27 -5.19 -18.26
N LYS A 276 17.34 -5.13 -17.46
CA LYS A 276 17.99 -3.87 -17.05
C LYS A 276 18.46 -3.02 -18.23
N GLU A 277 19.06 -3.64 -19.24
CA GLU A 277 19.53 -2.96 -20.45
C GLU A 277 18.36 -2.32 -21.20
N ARG A 278 17.22 -3.00 -21.26
CA ARG A 278 16.03 -2.47 -21.92
C ARG A 278 15.49 -1.26 -21.15
N ALA A 279 15.45 -1.31 -19.83
CA ALA A 279 15.10 -0.14 -19.03
C ALA A 279 15.99 1.07 -19.36
N GLN A 280 17.31 0.86 -19.50
CA GLN A 280 18.24 1.90 -19.93
C GLN A 280 17.88 2.45 -21.31
N THR A 281 17.62 1.59 -22.29
CA THR A 281 17.23 2.04 -23.65
C THR A 281 15.96 2.88 -23.65
N LEU A 282 14.96 2.53 -22.82
CA LEU A 282 13.73 3.30 -22.69
C LEU A 282 13.97 4.67 -22.05
N PHE A 283 14.79 4.74 -21.00
CA PHE A 283 15.17 6.02 -20.40
C PHE A 283 15.96 6.90 -21.38
N GLU A 284 16.94 6.33 -22.09
CA GLU A 284 17.71 7.06 -23.11
C GLU A 284 16.81 7.56 -24.26
N GLN A 285 15.83 6.77 -24.68
CA GLN A 285 14.84 7.20 -25.68
C GLN A 285 13.99 8.38 -25.21
N ILE A 286 13.58 8.39 -23.93
CA ILE A 286 12.85 9.54 -23.37
C ILE A 286 13.78 10.77 -23.30
N LEU A 287 15.01 10.60 -22.83
CA LEU A 287 15.95 11.70 -22.61
C LEU A 287 16.47 12.31 -23.92
N SER A 288 16.58 11.53 -25.00
CA SER A 288 16.89 12.07 -26.34
C SER A 288 15.77 12.95 -26.88
N SER A 289 14.52 12.59 -26.62
CA SER A 289 13.34 13.34 -27.06
C SER A 289 13.03 14.54 -26.14
N TYR A 290 13.24 14.39 -24.84
CA TYR A 290 12.87 15.36 -23.81
C TYR A 290 14.00 15.62 -22.78
N PRO A 291 15.15 16.16 -23.20
CA PRO A 291 16.32 16.34 -22.32
C PRO A 291 16.07 17.30 -21.16
N LYS A 292 15.03 18.15 -21.23
CA LYS A 292 14.68 19.16 -20.21
C LYS A 292 13.86 18.63 -19.01
N ARG A 293 13.51 17.34 -19.02
CA ARG A 293 12.68 16.67 -18.00
C ARG A 293 13.55 16.09 -16.87
N VAL A 294 13.81 16.91 -15.85
CA VAL A 294 14.63 16.55 -14.66
C VAL A 294 14.04 15.42 -13.83
N ASP A 295 12.73 15.28 -13.83
CA ASP A 295 12.01 14.15 -13.24
C ASP A 295 12.50 12.82 -13.84
N ILE A 296 12.69 12.75 -15.16
CA ILE A 296 13.13 11.53 -15.84
C ILE A 296 14.61 11.23 -15.55
N TRP A 297 15.48 12.23 -15.56
CA TRP A 297 16.88 12.07 -15.15
C TRP A 297 16.97 11.51 -13.73
N SER A 298 16.17 12.06 -12.82
CA SER A 298 16.11 11.61 -11.43
C SER A 298 15.64 10.16 -11.33
N CYS A 299 14.56 9.79 -12.01
CA CYS A 299 14.03 8.42 -12.03
C CYS A 299 15.03 7.43 -12.64
N TYR A 300 15.74 7.82 -13.70
CA TYR A 300 16.72 6.97 -14.36
C TYR A 300 17.90 6.64 -13.44
N VAL A 301 18.44 7.66 -12.76
CA VAL A 301 19.49 7.48 -11.76
C VAL A 301 19.02 6.55 -10.64
N ASP A 302 17.83 6.79 -10.07
CA ASP A 302 17.31 5.92 -9.00
C ASP A 302 17.11 4.46 -9.47
N SER A 303 16.74 4.28 -10.74
CA SER A 303 16.63 2.97 -11.36
C SER A 303 18.00 2.28 -11.46
N LEU A 304 19.02 3.02 -11.88
CA LEU A 304 20.38 2.49 -12.02
C LEU A 304 21.01 2.14 -10.66
N VAL A 305 20.82 2.99 -9.64
CA VAL A 305 21.28 2.72 -8.27
C VAL A 305 20.63 1.44 -7.74
N LYS A 306 19.32 1.25 -7.94
CA LYS A 306 18.63 0.01 -7.55
C LYS A 306 19.12 -1.25 -8.28
N SER A 307 19.79 -1.07 -9.42
CA SER A 307 20.33 -2.16 -10.23
C SER A 307 21.82 -2.42 -9.99
N ASP A 308 22.41 -1.71 -9.03
CA ASP A 308 23.85 -1.66 -8.68
C ASP A 308 24.78 -1.16 -9.79
N ASN A 309 24.24 -0.45 -10.78
CA ASN A 309 25.00 0.11 -11.90
C ASN A 309 25.47 1.54 -11.58
N ILE A 310 26.29 1.68 -10.53
CA ILE A 310 26.73 2.97 -9.97
C ILE A 310 27.53 3.80 -10.98
N ASP A 311 28.43 3.16 -11.75
CA ASP A 311 29.27 3.87 -12.72
C ASP A 311 28.44 4.48 -13.86
N ILE A 312 27.41 3.77 -14.31
CA ILE A 312 26.48 4.28 -15.33
C ILE A 312 25.65 5.42 -14.74
N ALA A 313 25.19 5.28 -13.49
CA ALA A 313 24.45 6.34 -12.80
C ALA A 313 25.27 7.64 -12.68
N ARG A 314 26.57 7.55 -12.38
CA ARG A 314 27.50 8.68 -12.34
C ARG A 314 27.61 9.36 -13.72
N LYS A 315 27.86 8.59 -14.78
CA LYS A 315 27.93 9.12 -16.16
C LYS A 315 26.63 9.81 -16.59
N VAL A 316 25.49 9.27 -16.17
CA VAL A 316 24.17 9.86 -16.45
C VAL A 316 24.00 11.20 -15.71
N LEU A 317 24.45 11.31 -14.46
CA LEU A 317 24.42 12.55 -13.69
C LEU A 317 25.36 13.61 -14.27
N GLU A 318 26.59 13.24 -14.64
CA GLU A 318 27.53 14.14 -15.32
C GLU A 318 26.91 14.72 -16.60
N ARG A 319 26.31 13.86 -17.42
CA ARG A 319 25.60 14.28 -18.64
C ARG A 319 24.40 15.17 -18.34
N ALA A 320 23.66 14.91 -17.26
CA ALA A 320 22.52 15.71 -16.84
C ALA A 320 22.94 17.13 -16.43
N VAL A 321 24.10 17.28 -15.78
CA VAL A 321 24.64 18.57 -15.32
C VAL A 321 25.17 19.43 -16.47
N VAL A 322 25.63 18.82 -17.56
CA VAL A 322 26.04 19.56 -18.77
C VAL A 322 24.83 20.17 -19.51
N GLN A 323 23.60 19.72 -19.23
CA GLN A 323 22.42 20.24 -19.90
C GLN A 323 22.12 21.70 -19.50
N THR A 324 21.67 22.49 -20.49
CA THR A 324 21.24 23.87 -20.27
C THR A 324 19.81 23.92 -19.73
N LEU A 325 19.68 23.86 -18.40
CA LEU A 325 18.39 23.86 -17.70
C LEU A 325 18.21 25.11 -16.84
N PRO A 326 16.95 25.49 -16.50
CA PRO A 326 16.69 26.58 -15.56
C PRO A 326 17.38 26.36 -14.20
N PRO A 327 17.84 27.43 -13.51
CA PRO A 327 18.64 27.31 -12.29
C PRO A 327 17.97 26.50 -11.17
N ARG A 328 16.64 26.62 -11.03
CA ARG A 328 15.87 25.83 -10.05
C ARG A 328 15.98 24.32 -10.29
N LYS A 329 15.95 23.91 -11.56
CA LYS A 329 16.05 22.51 -11.98
C LYS A 329 17.48 21.99 -11.88
N MET A 330 18.46 22.83 -12.17
CA MET A 330 19.87 22.50 -11.97
C MET A 330 20.19 22.31 -10.50
N LYS A 331 19.67 23.16 -9.61
CA LYS A 331 19.83 22.99 -8.16
C LYS A 331 19.33 21.62 -7.68
N THR A 332 18.19 21.14 -8.20
CA THR A 332 17.68 19.80 -7.85
C THR A 332 18.57 18.67 -8.35
N LEU A 333 19.16 18.80 -9.56
CA LEU A 333 20.09 17.81 -10.10
C LEU A 333 21.41 17.80 -9.32
N PHE A 334 22.01 18.96 -9.05
CA PHE A 334 23.24 19.06 -8.25
C PHE A 334 23.05 18.52 -6.84
N LYS A 335 21.94 18.85 -6.16
CA LYS A 335 21.64 18.28 -4.83
C LYS A 335 21.55 16.76 -4.90
N LYS A 336 20.91 16.21 -5.93
CA LYS A 336 20.83 14.77 -6.13
C LYS A 336 22.19 14.14 -6.42
N TYR A 337 23.03 14.82 -7.19
CA TYR A 337 24.38 14.34 -7.52
C TYR A 337 25.30 14.32 -6.29
N ILE A 338 25.27 15.39 -5.48
CA ILE A 338 26.00 15.43 -4.20
C ILE A 338 25.54 14.29 -3.28
N ASN A 339 24.23 14.14 -3.06
CA ASN A 339 23.69 13.05 -2.24
C ASN A 339 24.03 11.66 -2.78
N PHE A 340 24.23 11.52 -4.10
CA PHE A 340 24.63 10.26 -4.72
C PHE A 340 26.09 9.94 -4.45
N GLU A 341 27.01 10.90 -4.64
CA GLU A 341 28.44 10.71 -4.35
C GLU A 341 28.72 10.59 -2.86
N GLU A 342 27.95 11.26 -1.98
CA GLU A 342 28.05 11.06 -0.53
C GLU A 342 27.74 9.62 -0.10
N ARG A 343 26.92 8.90 -0.86
CA ARG A 343 26.53 7.51 -0.56
C ARG A 343 27.40 6.47 -1.24
N HIS A 344 27.93 6.77 -2.44
CA HIS A 344 28.56 5.78 -3.31
C HIS A 344 29.94 6.20 -3.85
N GLY A 345 30.40 7.40 -3.53
CA GLY A 345 31.64 8.00 -4.03
C GLY A 345 32.62 8.34 -2.92
N THR A 346 33.62 9.14 -3.28
CA THR A 346 34.66 9.65 -2.38
C THR A 346 34.40 11.10 -2.00
N GLU A 347 35.02 11.57 -0.90
CA GLU A 347 34.95 12.98 -0.51
C GLU A 347 35.48 13.93 -1.61
N GLU A 348 36.46 13.46 -2.40
CA GLU A 348 37.01 14.19 -3.54
C GLU A 348 35.98 14.35 -4.68
N ASP A 349 35.21 13.30 -4.97
CA ASP A 349 34.13 13.36 -5.96
C ASP A 349 33.01 14.33 -5.52
N VAL A 350 32.66 14.31 -4.23
CA VAL A 350 31.70 15.25 -3.66
C VAL A 350 32.19 16.70 -3.81
N ALA A 351 33.46 16.96 -3.48
CA ALA A 351 34.07 18.29 -3.62
C ALA A 351 34.08 18.74 -5.08
N ARG A 352 34.39 17.85 -6.04
CA ARG A 352 34.33 18.12 -7.48
C ARG A 352 32.93 18.56 -7.91
N VAL A 353 31.89 17.83 -7.49
CA VAL A 353 30.51 18.16 -7.84
C VAL A 353 30.07 19.50 -7.21
N GLN A 354 30.49 19.80 -5.99
CA GLN A 354 30.24 21.09 -5.34
C GLN A 354 30.89 22.25 -6.10
N GLN A 355 32.15 22.09 -6.53
CA GLN A 355 32.84 23.09 -7.36
C GLN A 355 32.11 23.32 -8.69
N MET A 356 31.69 22.25 -9.37
CA MET A 356 30.89 22.36 -10.61
C MET A 356 29.57 23.12 -10.39
N ALA A 357 28.92 22.92 -9.23
CA ALA A 357 27.70 23.63 -8.89
C ALA A 357 27.95 25.13 -8.67
N VAL A 358 29.05 25.50 -8.02
CA VAL A 358 29.45 26.91 -7.81
C VAL A 358 29.75 27.57 -9.15
N GLU A 359 30.58 26.96 -10.00
CA GLU A 359 30.90 27.49 -11.33
C GLU A 359 29.65 27.71 -12.17
N TYR A 360 28.68 26.80 -12.09
CA TYR A 360 27.42 26.94 -12.81
C TYR A 360 26.63 28.17 -12.34
N VAL A 361 26.57 28.41 -11.02
CA VAL A 361 25.89 29.58 -10.44
C VAL A 361 26.59 30.87 -10.83
N GLU A 362 27.92 30.91 -10.79
CA GLU A 362 28.71 32.08 -11.21
C GLU A 362 28.49 32.42 -12.69
N LYS A 363 28.53 31.41 -13.57
CA LYS A 363 28.25 31.56 -15.01
C LYS A 363 26.82 32.06 -15.28
N GLN A 364 25.86 31.72 -14.43
CA GLN A 364 24.49 32.19 -14.57
C GLN A 364 24.33 33.64 -14.06
N CYS A 365 24.95 33.99 -12.93
CA CYS A 365 24.92 35.36 -12.41
C CYS A 365 25.57 36.35 -13.38
N ASN A 366 26.67 35.95 -14.04
CA ASN A 366 27.36 36.78 -15.04
C ASN A 366 26.60 36.94 -16.36
N LYS A 367 25.55 36.16 -16.62
CA LYS A 367 24.68 36.30 -17.81
C LYS A 367 23.49 37.24 -17.60
N ASP A 368 23.17 37.53 -16.34
CA ASP A 368 22.05 38.40 -15.95
C ASP A 368 22.50 39.86 -15.69
N VAL A 369 23.79 40.16 -15.90
CA VAL A 369 24.43 41.50 -15.93
C VAL A 369 24.73 41.86 -17.37
#